data_AF-A0A851A1X0-F1
#
_entry.id   AF-A0A851A1X0-F1
#
_cell.length_a   1.000
_cell.length_b   1.000
_cell.length_c   1.000
_cell.angle_alpha   90.00
_cell.angle_beta   90.00
_cell.angle_gamma   90.00
#
_symmetry.space_group_name_H-M   'P 1'
#
loop_
_entity.id
_entity.type
_entity.pdbx_description
1 polymer ?
#
loop_
_entity_poly.entity_id
_entity_poly.type
_entity_poly.pdbx_seq_one_letter_code
_entity_poly.pdbx_strand_id
1 'polypeptide(L)'
;SAGTLPVTFRCLEENLGIDKRVTRFVLPVGATINMDGTALYEAVAAIFIAQMNGIELDGGQIVTVSLTATLASVGAASIPSAGLVTMLLILTAVGLPTQDISLLVAVDWLL
;
A
#
# COMPACT_ATOMS: atom_id res chain seq x y z
N SER A 1 -0.07 11.19 -1.12
CA SER A 1 -0.26 11.59 0.29
C SER A 1 0.54 12.83 0.72
N ALA A 2 1.81 13.00 0.34
CA ALA A 2 2.61 14.16 0.78
C ALA A 2 2.02 15.54 0.39
N GLY A 3 1.42 15.66 -0.80
CA GLY A 3 0.84 16.93 -1.28
C GLY A 3 -0.40 17.41 -0.52
N THR A 4 -1.11 16.52 0.17
CA THR A 4 -2.32 16.88 0.93
C THR A 4 -2.00 17.21 2.40
N LEU A 5 -0.77 16.96 2.85
CA LEU A 5 -0.33 17.14 4.23
C LEU A 5 -0.61 18.55 4.79
N PRO A 6 -0.37 19.66 4.07
CA PRO A 6 -0.69 21.01 4.57
C PRO A 6 -2.18 21.23 4.82
N VAL A 7 -3.04 20.63 4.02
CA VAL A 7 -4.51 20.71 4.20
C VAL A 7 -4.92 19.91 5.43
N THR A 8 -4.34 18.72 5.63
CA THR A 8 -4.57 17.89 6.81
C THR A 8 -4.15 18.59 8.10
N PHE A 9 -3.02 19.31 8.10
CA PHE A 9 -2.60 20.16 9.23
C PHE A 9 -3.66 21.19 9.59
N ARG A 10 -4.17 21.94 8.60
CA ARG A 10 -5.21 22.96 8.84
C ARG A 10 -6.49 22.35 9.39
N CYS A 11 -6.96 21.24 8.83
CA CYS A 11 -8.17 20.57 9.33
C CYS A 11 -8.02 20.11 10.79
N LEU A 12 -6.89 19.54 11.17
CA LEU A 12 -6.67 19.04 12.53
C LEU A 12 -6.45 20.16 13.56
N GLU A 13 -5.73 21.21 13.18
CA GLU A 13 -5.44 22.33 14.08
C GLU A 13 -6.58 23.37 14.16
N GLU A 14 -7.18 23.74 13.02
CA GLU A 14 -8.19 24.81 12.93
C GLU A 14 -9.62 24.29 13.15
N ASN A 15 -9.99 23.13 12.59
CA ASN A 15 -11.37 22.62 12.69
C ASN A 15 -11.58 21.69 13.89
N LEU A 16 -10.59 20.85 14.20
CA LEU A 16 -10.67 19.83 15.27
C LEU A 16 -9.96 20.26 16.56
N GLY A 17 -9.22 21.37 16.54
CA GLY A 17 -8.59 21.95 17.73
C GLY A 17 -7.51 21.09 18.38
N ILE A 18 -6.87 20.19 17.62
CA ILE A 18 -5.81 19.31 18.14
C ILE A 18 -4.54 20.12 18.43
N ASP A 19 -3.85 19.76 19.52
CA ASP A 19 -2.60 20.41 19.92
C ASP A 19 -1.52 20.28 18.84
N LYS A 20 -0.92 21.42 18.47
CA LYS A 20 0.11 21.52 17.43
C LYS A 20 1.34 20.66 17.71
N ARG A 21 1.63 20.36 18.97
CA ARG A 21 2.75 19.48 19.36
C ARG A 21 2.50 18.05 18.91
N VAL A 22 1.24 17.59 18.93
CA VAL A 22 0.87 16.25 18.47
C VAL A 22 0.82 16.19 16.95
N THR A 23 0.13 17.14 16.31
CA THR A 23 -0.02 17.15 14.84
C THR A 23 1.34 17.23 14.12
N ARG A 24 2.26 18.07 14.61
CA ARG A 24 3.59 18.26 14.00
C ARG A 24 4.53 17.08 14.15
N PHE A 25 4.24 16.16 15.07
CA PHE A 25 5.00 14.92 15.20
C PHE A 25 4.33 13.77 14.45
N VAL A 26 3.03 13.55 14.67
CA VAL A 26 2.31 12.39 14.16
C VAL A 26 2.06 12.49 12.65
N LEU A 27 1.70 13.66 12.12
CA LEU A 27 1.34 13.78 10.69
C LEU A 27 2.51 13.53 9.73
N PRO A 28 3.71 14.10 9.94
CA PRO A 28 4.83 13.82 9.05
C PRO A 28 5.27 12.35 9.09
N VAL A 29 5.24 11.73 10.28
CA VAL A 29 5.56 10.31 10.46
C VAL A 29 4.49 9.41 9.83
N GLY A 30 3.21 9.74 10.05
CA GLY A 30 2.10 8.99 9.47
C GLY A 30 2.04 9.10 7.94
N ALA A 31 2.39 10.26 7.37
CA ALA A 31 2.37 10.45 5.93
C ALA A 31 3.36 9.55 5.16
N THR A 32 4.41 9.06 5.81
CA THR A 32 5.40 8.15 5.22
C THR A 32 5.17 6.69 5.60
N ILE A 33 4.76 6.41 6.84
CA ILE A 33 4.63 5.05 7.36
C ILE A 33 3.23 4.47 7.13
N ASN A 34 2.18 5.30 7.17
CA ASN A 34 0.79 4.85 7.15
C ASN A 34 0.26 4.63 5.72
N MET A 35 0.84 3.66 5.02
CA MET A 35 0.46 3.27 3.67
C MET A 35 -0.56 2.12 3.65
N ASP A 36 -1.63 2.23 4.45
CA ASP A 36 -2.67 1.20 4.53
C ASP A 36 -3.34 0.93 3.17
N GLY A 37 -3.54 1.98 2.37
CA GLY A 37 -4.09 1.85 1.02
C GLY A 37 -3.20 1.01 0.11
N THR A 38 -1.88 1.16 0.21
CA THR A 38 -0.91 0.35 -0.56
C THR A 38 -0.93 -1.10 -0.11
N ALA A 39 -0.93 -1.37 1.20
CA ALA A 39 -1.02 -2.74 1.71
C ALA A 39 -2.32 -3.45 1.26
N LEU A 40 -3.44 -2.72 1.29
CA LEU A 40 -4.73 -3.26 0.85
C LEU A 40 -4.74 -3.52 -0.66
N TYR A 41 -4.24 -2.57 -1.46
CA TYR A 41 -4.12 -2.74 -2.90
C TYR A 41 -3.28 -3.97 -3.27
N GLU A 42 -2.08 -4.09 -2.68
CA GLU A 42 -1.16 -5.20 -2.94
C GLU A 42 -1.76 -6.56 -2.56
N ALA A 43 -2.44 -6.64 -1.40
CA ALA A 43 -3.09 -7.87 -0.97
C ALA A 43 -4.23 -8.28 -1.91
N VAL A 44 -5.10 -7.34 -2.28
CA VAL A 44 -6.22 -7.59 -3.19
C VAL A 44 -5.71 -7.95 -4.58
N ALA A 45 -4.70 -7.25 -5.09
CA ALA A 45 -4.10 -7.50 -6.38
C ALA A 45 -3.44 -8.89 -6.47
N ALA A 46 -2.79 -9.35 -5.40
CA ALA A 46 -2.18 -10.68 -5.36
C ALA A 46 -3.23 -11.79 -5.38
N ILE A 47 -4.32 -11.62 -4.62
CA ILE A 47 -5.46 -12.55 -4.62
C ILE A 47 -6.14 -12.56 -5.99
N PHE A 48 -6.31 -11.38 -6.60
CA PHE A 48 -6.90 -11.26 -7.94
C PHE A 48 -6.09 -12.00 -9.00
N ILE A 49 -4.76 -11.85 -9.02
CA ILE A 49 -3.87 -12.58 -9.95
C ILE A 49 -3.96 -14.09 -9.72
N ALA A 50 -3.99 -14.54 -8.46
CA ALA A 50 -4.15 -15.95 -8.15
C ALA A 50 -5.48 -16.50 -8.71
N GLN A 51 -6.59 -15.80 -8.46
CA GLN A 51 -7.93 -16.19 -8.95
C GLN A 51 -8.02 -16.19 -10.47
N MET A 52 -7.43 -15.20 -11.15
CA MET A 52 -7.38 -15.12 -12.61
C MET A 52 -6.64 -16.30 -13.25
N ASN A 53 -5.58 -16.79 -12.59
CA ASN A 53 -4.80 -17.93 -13.05
C ASN A 53 -5.38 -19.29 -12.58
N GLY A 54 -6.50 -19.30 -11.85
CA GLY A 54 -7.07 -20.51 -11.26
C GLY A 54 -6.19 -21.15 -10.18
N ILE A 55 -5.31 -20.36 -9.56
CA ILE A 55 -4.43 -20.80 -8.47
C ILE A 55 -5.16 -20.57 -7.15
N GLU A 56 -5.45 -21.66 -6.42
CA GLU A 56 -5.97 -21.55 -5.06
C GLU A 56 -4.84 -21.20 -4.09
N LEU A 57 -5.04 -20.13 -3.31
CA LEU A 57 -4.13 -19.75 -2.24
C LEU A 57 -4.49 -20.51 -0.96
N ASP A 58 -3.53 -21.23 -0.40
CA ASP A 58 -3.67 -21.82 0.93
C ASP A 58 -3.64 -20.73 2.03
N GLY A 59 -4.16 -21.04 3.21
CA GLY A 59 -4.16 -20.13 4.36
C GLY A 59 -2.77 -19.61 4.71
N GLY A 60 -1.72 -20.44 4.55
CA GLY A 60 -0.34 -20.00 4.73
C GLY A 60 0.10 -18.92 3.73
N GLN A 61 -0.34 -19.02 2.47
CA GLN A 61 -0.04 -18.02 1.44
C GLN A 61 -0.79 -16.72 1.71
N ILE A 62 -2.06 -16.77 2.15
CA ILE A 62 -2.84 -15.56 2.51
C ILE A 62 -2.18 -14.80 3.66
N VAL A 63 -1.71 -15.50 4.68
CA VAL A 63 -0.96 -14.89 5.80
C VAL A 63 0.35 -14.29 5.30
N THR A 64 1.05 -15.00 4.41
CA THR A 64 2.29 -14.50 3.80
C THR A 64 2.06 -13.22 3.02
N VAL A 65 1.05 -13.17 2.13
CA VAL A 65 0.67 -11.95 1.38
C VAL A 65 0.36 -10.80 2.33
N SER A 66 -0.42 -11.06 3.38
CA SER A 66 -0.83 -10.01 4.32
C SER A 66 0.37 -9.41 5.07
N LEU A 67 1.29 -10.25 5.53
CA LEU A 67 2.52 -9.82 6.20
C LEU A 67 3.47 -9.10 5.25
N THR A 68 3.72 -9.65 4.05
CA THR A 68 4.63 -9.03 3.09
C THR A 68 4.09 -7.71 2.57
N ALA A 69 2.78 -7.59 2.29
CA ALA A 69 2.14 -6.33 1.92
C ALA A 69 2.26 -5.27 3.01
N THR A 70 2.03 -5.63 4.28
CA THR A 70 2.16 -4.70 5.40
C THR A 70 3.60 -4.24 5.60
N LEU A 71 4.57 -5.15 5.46
CA LEU A 71 5.99 -4.81 5.57
C LEU A 71 6.46 -3.95 4.37
N ALA A 72 5.99 -4.27 3.18
CA ALA A 72 6.31 -3.54 1.95
C ALA A 72 5.72 -2.13 1.97
N SER A 73 4.49 -1.95 2.46
CA SER A 73 3.83 -0.65 2.53
C SER A 73 4.56 0.34 3.45
N VAL A 74 5.15 -0.14 4.56
CA VAL A 74 5.99 0.71 5.43
C VAL A 74 7.30 1.10 4.72
N GLY A 75 7.84 0.21 3.90
CA GLY A 75 9.09 0.41 3.16
C GLY A 75 8.96 1.18 1.85
N ALA A 76 7.75 1.29 1.29
CA ALA A 76 7.45 1.95 0.02
C ALA A 76 7.47 3.48 0.15
N ALA A 77 8.55 4.05 0.68
CA ALA A 77 8.67 5.48 0.91
C ALA A 77 8.45 6.29 -0.38
N SER A 78 7.30 6.96 -0.48
CA SER A 78 7.00 8.17 -1.28
C SER A 78 7.50 8.26 -2.73
N ILE A 79 7.72 7.13 -3.42
CA ILE A 79 8.13 7.12 -4.82
C ILE A 79 6.95 6.58 -5.65
N PRO A 80 6.43 7.33 -6.65
CA PRO A 80 5.28 6.92 -7.46
C PRO A 80 5.44 5.55 -8.15
N SER A 81 6.67 5.11 -8.40
CA SER A 81 6.98 3.82 -9.04
C SER A 81 7.27 2.68 -8.04
N ALA A 82 7.20 2.91 -6.72
CA ALA A 82 7.49 1.88 -5.73
C ALA A 82 6.46 0.74 -5.72
N GLY A 83 5.19 1.04 -6.02
CA GLY A 83 4.07 0.08 -5.98
C GLY A 83 4.26 -1.13 -6.91
N LEU A 84 4.90 -0.95 -8.06
CA LEU A 84 5.18 -2.07 -8.98
C LEU A 84 6.28 -3.00 -8.44
N VAL A 85 7.28 -2.44 -7.77
CA VAL A 85 8.42 -3.20 -7.22
C VAL A 85 7.97 -4.01 -6.02
N THR A 86 7.15 -3.42 -5.15
CA THR A 86 6.57 -4.12 -3.99
C THR A 86 5.59 -5.20 -4.43
N MET A 87 4.79 -4.94 -5.48
CA MET A 87 3.91 -5.96 -6.05
C MET A 87 4.67 -7.17 -6.62
N LEU A 88 5.77 -6.92 -7.36
CA LEU A 88 6.67 -7.99 -7.81
C LEU A 88 7.22 -8.81 -6.64
N LEU A 89 7.62 -8.16 -5.56
CA LEU A 89 8.12 -8.82 -4.36
C LEU A 89 7.06 -9.73 -3.73
N ILE A 90 5.81 -9.29 -3.67
CA ILE A 90 4.72 -10.08 -3.08
C ILE A 90 4.37 -11.28 -3.95
N LEU A 91 4.22 -11.10 -5.26
CA LEU A 91 3.93 -12.21 -6.17
C LEU A 91 5.05 -13.26 -6.16
N THR A 92 6.31 -12.83 -6.16
CA THR A 92 7.45 -13.75 -6.05
C THR A 92 7.51 -14.46 -4.70
N ALA A 93 7.13 -13.80 -3.59
CA ALA A 93 7.09 -14.41 -2.26
C ALA A 93 6.07 -15.55 -2.15
N VAL A 94 4.94 -15.49 -2.88
CA VAL A 94 3.92 -16.54 -2.89
C VAL A 94 3.95 -17.45 -4.12
N GLY A 95 4.91 -17.25 -5.02
CA GLY A 95 5.11 -18.10 -6.21
C GLY A 95 4.10 -17.86 -7.33
N LEU A 96 3.50 -16.67 -7.40
CA LEU A 96 2.54 -16.31 -8.45
C LEU A 96 3.23 -15.76 -9.72
N PRO A 97 2.62 -15.95 -10.89
CA PRO A 97 3.15 -15.42 -12.15
C PRO A 97 3.21 -13.89 -12.15
N THR A 98 4.39 -13.33 -12.40
CA THR A 98 4.63 -11.88 -12.41
C THR A 98 4.27 -11.20 -13.74
N GLN A 99 3.96 -11.99 -14.77
CA GLN A 99 3.66 -11.52 -16.12
C GLN A 99 2.34 -10.71 -16.16
N ASP A 100 1.43 -11.04 -15.24
CA ASP A 100 0.10 -10.42 -15.13
C ASP A 100 0.10 -9.06 -14.43
N ILE A 101 1.26 -8.58 -13.94
CA ILE A 101 1.38 -7.21 -13.39
C ILE A 101 1.00 -6.16 -14.41
N SER A 102 1.21 -6.43 -15.71
CA SER A 102 0.82 -5.53 -16.80
C SER A 102 -0.68 -5.17 -16.79
N LEU A 103 -1.54 -6.09 -16.33
CA LEU A 103 -2.97 -5.81 -16.14
C LEU A 103 -3.22 -4.81 -15.02
N LEU A 104 -2.48 -4.92 -13.90
CA LEU A 104 -2.58 -3.97 -12.79
C LEU A 104 -2.10 -2.58 -13.20
N VAL A 105 -0.97 -2.50 -13.90
CA VAL A 105 -0.43 -1.23 -14.44
C VAL A 105 -1.45 -0.50 -15.32
N ALA A 106 -2.25 -1.22 -16.09
CA ALA A 106 -3.25 -0.63 -16.98
C ALA A 106 -4.39 0.08 -16.23
N VAL A 107 -4.70 -0.35 -14.99
CA VAL A 107 -5.73 0.24 -14.12
C VAL A 107 -5.17 1.07 -12.98
N ASP A 108 -3.86 1.03 -12.73
CA ASP A 108 -3.17 1.71 -11.62
C ASP A 108 -3.41 3.22 -11.60
N TRP A 109 -3.62 3.86 -12.75
CA TRP A 109 -3.90 5.30 -12.83
C TRP A 109 -5.29 5.69 -12.27
N LEU A 110 -6.21 4.74 -12.20
CA LEU A 110 -7.59 4.95 -11.74
C LEU A 110 -7.70 4.80 -10.21
N LEU A 111 -6.76 4.05 -9.60
CA LEU A 111 -6.75 3.68 -8.19
C LEU A 111 -5.84 4.60 -7.38
#